data_AF-A0A1W2TTZ2-F1
#
_entry.id   AF-A0A1W2TTZ2-F1
#
_cell.length_a   1.000
_cell.length_b   1.000
_cell.length_c   1.000
_cell.angle_alpha   90.00
_cell.angle_beta   90.00
_cell.angle_gamma   90.00
#
_symmetry.space_group_name_H-M   'P 1'
#
loop_
_entity.id
_entity.type
_entity.pdbx_description
1 polymer ?
#
loop_
_entity_poly.entity_id
_entity_poly.type
_entity_poly.pdbx_seq_one_letter_code
_entity_poly.pdbx_strand_id
1 'polypeptide(L)'
;MQEISDRVAERLKLGESEQPQPRPGVEAAETAGATTNNTIVEKEEGEEEEEEEEEEEQAQDAVTYTPATAALFPELSPGRAMTRKKTVDEVVAELKRSPFFMTELEENDETEALKALAYEGTPLENAAEFKERGNECFASRRWADAKEFYTKGVLILAAEERKRKQAAVAAEAVEAGGKDLPPAAKDGEEGEEKKKEETTEDEIRQERAILESLYANRAACHLELKNYRSCWLDGAAALRLNPGNVKAYYRSARAFLAVGRVAEADDACARGLAAAPDNGPLRGVARDVIGRAEAAAARARREAERAAREKRRAWLVRAALRARAIRTRATAQPPEMEDAAVRLEPDPDDPASHLVFPTVLLYPAHLQSDFVKAFAETDALADHLAYILPPPWDREGAYARPAAVECYMETVTGGLVKIGKKAPLLKILSGGKVEVVDEVVKVFVLPTPLAPAWVEEFKMKKAAERGQR
;
A
#
# COMPACT_ATOMS: atom_id res chain seq x y z
N MET A 1 -19.21 -4.74 10.55
CA MET A 1 -18.55 -3.57 11.16
C MET A 1 -19.20 -3.18 12.48
N GLN A 2 -20.54 -3.10 12.59
CA GLN A 2 -21.19 -2.87 13.89
C GLN A 2 -20.93 -4.02 14.88
N GLU A 3 -21.10 -5.27 14.47
CA GLU A 3 -20.75 -6.45 15.30
C GLU A 3 -19.26 -6.53 15.72
N ILE A 4 -18.38 -5.80 15.02
CA ILE A 4 -16.93 -5.78 15.29
C ILE A 4 -16.68 -4.88 16.51
N SER A 5 -17.24 -3.66 16.52
CA SER A 5 -17.11 -2.74 17.66
C SER A 5 -17.77 -3.28 18.94
N ASP A 6 -18.91 -3.96 18.81
CA ASP A 6 -19.72 -4.38 19.96
C ASP A 6 -19.00 -5.41 20.84
N ARG A 7 -18.24 -6.36 20.26
CA ARG A 7 -17.54 -7.41 21.02
C ARG A 7 -16.43 -6.87 21.91
N VAL A 8 -15.65 -5.92 21.40
CA VAL A 8 -14.56 -5.30 22.15
C VAL A 8 -15.11 -4.25 23.12
N ALA A 9 -16.12 -3.48 22.69
CA ALA A 9 -16.78 -2.49 23.55
C ALA A 9 -17.53 -3.14 24.73
N GLU A 10 -18.21 -4.27 24.53
CA GLU A 10 -18.87 -5.03 25.60
C GLU A 10 -17.85 -5.54 26.63
N ARG A 11 -16.70 -6.04 26.17
CA ARG A 11 -15.62 -6.50 27.05
C ARG A 11 -14.90 -5.38 27.79
N LEU A 12 -14.78 -4.20 27.18
CA LEU A 12 -14.27 -3.01 27.87
C LEU A 12 -15.21 -2.53 28.98
N LYS A 13 -16.54 -2.66 28.80
CA LYS A 13 -17.57 -2.30 29.79
C LYS A 13 -17.61 -3.25 30.99
N LEU A 14 -17.38 -4.55 30.77
CA LEU A 14 -17.31 -5.55 31.85
C LEU A 14 -16.17 -5.31 32.84
N GLY A 15 -15.09 -4.63 32.43
CA GLY A 15 -13.97 -4.24 33.29
C GLY A 15 -14.09 -2.85 33.93
N GLU A 16 -15.20 -2.14 33.74
CA GLU A 16 -15.47 -0.81 34.33
C GLU A 16 -16.51 -0.86 35.46
N SER A 17 -17.15 -2.02 35.72
CA SER A 17 -18.19 -2.17 36.75
C SER A 17 -17.67 -2.36 38.19
N GLU A 18 -16.36 -2.37 38.42
CA GLU A 18 -15.77 -2.47 39.77
C GLU A 18 -14.72 -1.39 40.01
N GLN A 19 -15.15 -0.13 40.19
CA GLN A 19 -14.39 0.82 41.03
C GLN A 19 -15.32 1.69 41.89
N PRO A 20 -14.98 1.93 43.16
CA PRO A 20 -15.83 2.64 44.10
C PRO A 20 -15.76 4.16 43.89
N GLN A 21 -16.90 4.81 44.06
CA GLN A 21 -17.12 6.26 43.96
C GLN A 21 -16.08 7.09 44.73
N PRO A 22 -15.48 8.14 44.14
CA PRO A 22 -14.65 9.09 44.88
C PRO A 22 -15.51 10.16 45.57
N ARG A 23 -15.12 10.53 46.80
CA ARG A 23 -15.72 11.62 47.59
C ARG A 23 -15.21 13.00 47.13
N PRO A 24 -15.95 14.11 47.38
CA PRO A 24 -15.66 15.43 46.84
C PRO A 24 -14.82 16.34 47.78
N GLY A 25 -14.13 17.31 47.19
CA GLY A 25 -13.39 18.43 47.83
C GLY A 25 -11.89 18.15 47.95
N VAL A 26 -10.94 19.03 47.61
CA VAL A 26 -10.84 20.47 47.96
C VAL A 26 -9.97 21.23 46.93
N GLU A 27 -10.25 22.52 46.89
CA GLU A 27 -9.74 23.69 46.18
C GLU A 27 -8.29 23.79 45.67
N ALA A 28 -8.20 24.68 44.67
CA ALA A 28 -7.04 25.23 44.00
C ALA A 28 -6.11 26.05 44.91
N ALA A 29 -4.83 26.03 44.56
CA ALA A 29 -3.89 27.12 44.86
C ALA A 29 -2.85 27.20 43.74
N GLU A 30 -2.89 28.32 43.00
CA GLU A 30 -1.82 28.80 42.15
C GLU A 30 -0.64 29.26 43.01
N THR A 31 0.59 28.90 42.64
CA THR A 31 1.75 29.78 42.82
C THR A 31 2.88 29.44 41.83
N ALA A 32 3.29 30.50 41.14
CA ALA A 32 4.48 30.76 40.34
C ALA A 32 5.80 30.05 40.72
N GLY A 33 6.69 29.91 39.72
CA GLY A 33 8.14 30.02 39.96
C GLY A 33 9.08 29.34 38.98
N ALA A 34 9.69 30.16 38.11
CA ALA A 34 11.07 30.07 37.60
C ALA A 34 11.45 28.98 36.58
N THR A 35 11.43 29.41 35.32
CA THR A 35 12.20 28.86 34.19
C THR A 35 13.62 29.41 34.22
N THR A 36 14.63 28.54 34.20
CA THR A 36 16.01 28.90 33.84
C THR A 36 16.42 28.11 32.60
N ASN A 37 16.56 28.85 31.49
CA ASN A 37 17.17 28.40 30.24
C ASN A 37 18.68 28.27 30.45
N ASN A 38 19.27 27.16 29.99
CA ASN A 38 20.70 27.04 29.83
C ASN A 38 21.00 26.82 28.34
N THR A 39 21.48 27.89 27.72
CA THR A 39 21.98 27.97 26.36
C THR A 39 23.37 27.32 26.33
N ILE A 40 23.55 26.26 25.55
CA ILE A 40 24.87 25.71 25.24
C ILE A 40 25.12 25.90 23.75
N VAL A 41 26.19 26.65 23.53
CA VAL A 41 26.91 27.04 22.32
C VAL A 41 26.99 25.95 21.25
N GLU A 42 26.52 26.31 20.06
CA GLU A 42 26.81 25.68 18.77
C GLU A 42 28.28 25.96 18.39
N LYS A 43 28.98 24.92 17.94
CA LYS A 43 30.27 25.06 17.25
C LYS A 43 30.16 24.30 15.93
N GLU A 44 29.94 25.07 14.89
CA GLU A 44 30.15 24.71 13.49
C GLU A 44 31.65 24.73 13.22
N GLU A 45 32.20 23.64 12.69
CA GLU A 45 33.46 23.67 11.92
C GLU A 45 33.18 22.94 10.61
N GLY A 46 33.38 23.69 9.53
CA GLY A 46 32.98 23.38 8.17
C GLY A 46 33.94 22.46 7.44
N GLU A 47 33.36 21.84 6.42
CA GLU A 47 33.96 21.06 5.36
C GLU A 47 34.66 22.00 4.36
N GLU A 48 35.96 21.80 4.13
CA GLU A 48 36.67 22.22 2.92
C GLU A 48 37.71 21.13 2.60
N GLU A 49 37.43 20.28 1.63
CA GLU A 49 38.45 19.49 0.92
C GLU A 49 38.34 19.84 -0.57
N GLU A 50 39.36 20.56 -1.05
CA GLU A 50 39.60 20.86 -2.46
C GLU A 50 40.32 19.69 -3.15
N GLU A 51 39.98 19.49 -4.42
CA GLU A 51 40.62 18.59 -5.38
C GLU A 51 41.99 19.13 -5.81
N GLU A 52 43.04 18.28 -5.86
CA GLU A 52 44.13 18.41 -6.84
C GLU A 52 44.63 17.03 -7.27
N GLU A 53 44.64 16.81 -8.58
CA GLU A 53 45.24 15.68 -9.30
C GLU A 53 46.72 15.96 -9.67
N GLU A 54 47.43 14.87 -10.01
CA GLU A 54 48.71 14.78 -10.76
C GLU A 54 50.04 15.06 -10.02
N GLU A 55 50.89 14.03 -9.88
CA GLU A 55 52.04 13.78 -10.77
C GLU A 55 52.89 12.59 -10.25
N GLU A 56 53.16 11.63 -11.14
CA GLU A 56 54.21 10.64 -10.98
C GLU A 56 55.57 11.33 -11.23
N GLU A 57 56.51 11.26 -10.30
CA GLU A 57 57.93 11.26 -10.68
C GLU A 57 58.80 10.41 -9.75
N GLN A 58 59.54 9.52 -10.41
CA GLN A 58 60.53 8.62 -9.84
C GLN A 58 61.80 9.42 -9.48
N ALA A 59 62.24 9.34 -8.23
CA ALA A 59 63.63 9.65 -7.88
C ALA A 59 64.21 8.52 -7.04
N GLN A 60 65.09 7.78 -7.70
CA GLN A 60 65.95 6.74 -7.17
C GLN A 60 66.95 7.37 -6.21
N ASP A 61 66.97 6.95 -4.94
CA ASP A 61 68.16 7.07 -4.11
C ASP A 61 68.58 5.69 -3.59
N ALA A 62 69.59 5.16 -4.28
CA ALA A 62 70.28 3.93 -3.97
C ALA A 62 71.15 4.12 -2.73
N VAL A 63 70.70 3.62 -1.58
CA VAL A 63 71.59 3.38 -0.43
C VAL A 63 72.09 1.94 -0.52
N THR A 64 73.35 1.80 -0.93
CA THR A 64 74.09 0.55 -1.00
C THR A 64 74.32 -0.02 0.40
N TYR A 65 73.61 -1.12 0.73
CA TYR A 65 73.83 -1.88 1.95
C TYR A 65 75.08 -2.75 1.79
N THR A 66 76.15 -2.44 2.53
CA THR A 66 77.36 -3.28 2.58
C THR A 66 77.18 -4.42 3.60
N PRO A 67 77.74 -5.63 3.35
CA PRO A 67 77.44 -6.84 4.11
C PRO A 67 78.24 -6.94 5.43
N ALA A 68 78.36 -5.84 6.18
CA ALA A 68 79.15 -5.77 7.42
C ALA A 68 78.38 -5.30 8.66
N THR A 69 77.05 -5.14 8.58
CA THR A 69 76.20 -4.73 9.73
C THR A 69 75.09 -5.73 10.08
N ALA A 70 75.11 -6.94 9.51
CA ALA A 70 74.12 -7.99 9.76
C ALA A 70 74.25 -8.71 11.13
N ALA A 71 75.22 -8.32 11.97
CA ALA A 71 75.58 -9.07 13.19
C ALA A 71 75.16 -8.40 14.52
N LEU A 72 74.29 -7.38 14.51
CA LEU A 72 73.96 -6.60 15.71
C LEU A 72 72.46 -6.40 15.99
N PHE A 73 71.57 -7.16 15.35
CA PHE A 73 70.14 -7.17 15.69
C PHE A 73 69.79 -8.43 16.50
N PRO A 74 69.09 -8.31 17.65
CA PRO A 74 68.60 -9.47 18.37
C PRO A 74 67.63 -10.26 17.49
N GLU A 75 67.71 -11.60 17.54
CA GLU A 75 66.82 -12.46 16.75
C GLU A 75 65.35 -12.15 17.10
N LEU A 76 64.56 -11.89 16.05
CA LEU A 76 63.13 -11.64 16.16
C LEU A 76 62.42 -12.89 16.69
N SER A 77 61.34 -12.68 17.46
CA SER A 77 60.56 -13.77 18.05
C SER A 77 60.15 -14.83 17.01
N PRO A 78 60.01 -16.11 17.40
CA PRO A 78 59.72 -17.21 16.47
C PRO A 78 58.53 -16.97 15.53
N GLY A 79 57.51 -16.23 15.98
CA GLY A 79 56.38 -15.82 15.14
C GLY A 79 56.74 -14.83 14.03
N ARG A 80 57.65 -13.87 14.30
CA ARG A 80 58.17 -12.91 13.31
C ARG A 80 59.19 -13.52 12.36
N ALA A 81 59.79 -14.66 12.71
CA ALA A 81 60.66 -15.40 11.81
C ALA A 81 59.87 -16.06 10.65
N MET A 82 58.60 -16.40 10.86
CA MET A 82 57.73 -17.00 9.82
C MET A 82 57.24 -15.99 8.77
N THR A 83 57.09 -14.72 9.14
CA THR A 83 56.67 -13.65 8.23
C THR A 83 57.84 -12.98 7.49
N ARG A 84 59.09 -13.37 7.78
CA ARG A 84 60.32 -12.74 7.26
C ARG A 84 60.48 -12.79 5.73
N LYS A 85 59.79 -13.72 5.07
CA LYS A 85 59.82 -13.88 3.60
C LYS A 85 58.58 -13.31 2.90
N LYS A 86 57.62 -12.76 3.65
CA LYS A 86 56.37 -12.23 3.13
C LYS A 86 56.46 -10.71 3.00
N THR A 87 55.87 -10.16 1.95
CA THR A 87 55.78 -8.70 1.80
C THR A 87 54.82 -8.12 2.84
N VAL A 88 54.88 -6.79 3.08
CA VAL A 88 53.99 -6.13 4.06
C VAL A 88 52.52 -6.37 3.68
N ASP A 89 52.20 -6.34 2.39
CA ASP A 89 50.85 -6.59 1.88
C ASP A 89 50.38 -8.02 2.12
N GLU A 90 51.26 -9.01 2.00
CA GLU A 90 50.94 -10.42 2.31
C GLU A 90 50.69 -10.65 3.80
N VAL A 91 51.46 -9.98 4.67
CA VAL A 91 51.25 -10.06 6.13
C VAL A 91 49.95 -9.38 6.53
N VAL A 92 49.60 -8.25 5.90
CA VAL A 92 48.32 -7.58 6.13
C VAL A 92 47.16 -8.42 5.60
N ALA A 93 47.32 -9.08 4.45
CA ALA A 93 46.31 -9.99 3.91
C ALA A 93 46.09 -11.22 4.81
N GLU A 94 47.17 -11.81 5.35
CA GLU A 94 47.08 -12.94 6.30
C GLU A 94 46.50 -12.51 7.65
N LEU A 95 46.81 -11.28 8.11
CA LEU A 95 46.23 -10.72 9.32
C LEU A 95 44.73 -10.46 9.14
N LYS A 96 44.34 -9.88 7.99
CA LYS A 96 42.94 -9.70 7.58
C LYS A 96 42.20 -11.02 7.35
N ARG A 97 42.89 -12.16 7.27
CA ARG A 97 42.28 -13.50 7.20
C ARG A 97 42.00 -14.08 8.59
N SER A 98 42.66 -13.56 9.63
CA SER A 98 42.41 -13.96 11.01
C SER A 98 41.11 -13.32 11.51
N PRO A 99 40.19 -14.08 12.12
CA PRO A 99 38.91 -13.59 12.61
C PRO A 99 38.99 -12.40 13.58
N PHE A 100 40.13 -12.23 14.25
CA PHE A 100 40.35 -11.15 15.21
C PHE A 100 40.65 -9.79 14.54
N PHE A 101 41.10 -9.80 13.28
CA PHE A 101 41.49 -8.60 12.51
C PHE A 101 40.78 -8.48 11.16
N MET A 102 39.80 -9.34 10.90
CA MET A 102 38.94 -9.32 9.71
C MET A 102 38.06 -8.06 9.68
N THR A 103 38.16 -7.30 8.60
CA THR A 103 37.26 -6.17 8.31
C THR A 103 36.05 -6.60 7.47
N GLU A 104 36.14 -7.73 6.77
CA GLU A 104 35.09 -8.35 5.97
C GLU A 104 34.99 -9.84 6.32
N LEU A 105 33.77 -10.39 6.33
CA LEU A 105 33.50 -11.76 6.78
C LEU A 105 33.73 -12.75 5.62
N GLU A 106 34.98 -13.12 5.33
CA GLU A 106 35.33 -14.21 4.41
C GLU A 106 35.06 -15.60 5.04
N GLU A 107 34.56 -16.55 4.25
CA GLU A 107 34.39 -17.95 4.69
C GLU A 107 35.75 -18.66 4.67
N ASN A 108 36.34 -18.80 5.86
CA ASN A 108 37.60 -19.51 6.09
C ASN A 108 37.43 -20.53 7.24
N ASP A 109 38.23 -21.59 7.27
CA ASP A 109 38.16 -22.68 8.25
C ASP A 109 38.11 -22.18 9.71
N GLU A 110 38.82 -21.08 10.01
CA GLU A 110 38.83 -20.44 11.33
C GLU A 110 37.49 -19.74 11.67
N THR A 111 36.82 -19.16 10.68
CA THR A 111 35.48 -18.57 10.85
C THR A 111 34.42 -19.65 10.97
N GLU A 112 34.60 -20.80 10.33
CA GLU A 112 33.74 -21.97 10.51
C GLU A 112 33.91 -22.60 11.89
N ALA A 113 35.15 -22.72 12.37
CA ALA A 113 35.44 -23.18 13.73
C ALA A 113 34.80 -22.26 14.79
N LEU A 114 34.87 -20.93 14.61
CA LEU A 114 34.19 -19.97 15.50
C LEU A 114 32.66 -20.04 15.40
N LYS A 115 32.12 -20.24 14.18
CA LYS A 115 30.68 -20.49 13.98
C LYS A 115 30.26 -21.77 14.70
N ALA A 116 31.05 -22.84 14.64
CA ALA A 116 30.79 -24.09 15.34
C ALA A 116 30.84 -23.93 16.86
N LEU A 117 31.80 -23.15 17.38
CA LEU A 117 31.90 -22.83 18.80
C LEU A 117 30.67 -22.06 19.32
N ALA A 118 30.06 -21.21 18.49
CA ALA A 118 28.81 -20.53 18.81
C ALA A 118 27.57 -21.45 18.86
N TYR A 119 27.72 -22.74 18.51
CA TYR A 119 26.69 -23.77 18.66
C TYR A 119 27.16 -24.94 19.55
N GLU A 120 28.22 -24.76 20.35
CA GLU A 120 28.65 -25.73 21.36
C GLU A 120 27.65 -25.74 22.53
N GLY A 121 26.77 -26.73 22.56
CA GLY A 121 25.78 -26.89 23.63
C GLY A 121 24.54 -27.66 23.18
N THR A 122 23.64 -27.91 24.12
CA THR A 122 22.32 -28.46 23.79
C THR A 122 21.49 -27.43 23.00
N PRO A 123 20.51 -27.85 22.18
CA PRO A 123 19.64 -26.92 21.46
C PRO A 123 18.95 -25.90 22.38
N LEU A 124 18.63 -26.31 23.60
CA LEU A 124 18.03 -25.47 24.64
C LEU A 124 18.98 -24.36 25.11
N GLU A 125 20.22 -24.71 25.45
CA GLU A 125 21.24 -23.76 25.92
C GLU A 125 21.59 -22.74 24.83
N ASN A 126 21.84 -23.21 23.61
CA ASN A 126 22.15 -22.34 22.47
C ASN A 126 21.01 -21.34 22.23
N ALA A 127 19.76 -21.80 22.28
CA ALA A 127 18.61 -20.91 22.09
C ALA A 127 18.40 -19.92 23.25
N ALA A 128 18.74 -20.32 24.49
CA ALA A 128 18.72 -19.45 25.65
C ALA A 128 19.78 -18.34 25.53
N GLU A 129 20.99 -18.68 25.11
CA GLU A 129 22.07 -17.70 24.90
C GLU A 129 21.72 -16.70 23.80
N PHE A 130 21.21 -17.18 22.66
CA PHE A 130 20.76 -16.28 21.58
C PHE A 130 19.62 -15.37 22.02
N LYS A 131 18.72 -15.85 22.90
CA LYS A 131 17.67 -15.03 23.49
C LYS A 131 18.25 -13.94 24.39
N GLU A 132 19.24 -14.25 25.22
CA GLU A 132 19.88 -13.28 26.11
C GLU A 132 20.62 -12.19 25.33
N ARG A 133 21.48 -12.57 24.39
CA ARG A 133 22.17 -11.63 23.48
C ARG A 133 21.18 -10.78 22.68
N GLY A 134 20.07 -11.38 22.24
CA GLY A 134 18.98 -10.66 21.58
C GLY A 134 18.28 -9.65 22.49
N ASN A 135 18.05 -9.99 23.77
CA ASN A 135 17.45 -9.09 24.76
C ASN A 135 18.37 -7.90 25.08
N GLU A 136 19.68 -8.12 25.17
CA GLU A 136 20.66 -7.03 25.33
C GLU A 136 20.64 -6.08 24.14
N CYS A 137 20.66 -6.62 22.92
CA CYS A 137 20.56 -5.80 21.70
C CYS A 137 19.23 -5.04 21.64
N PHE A 138 18.13 -5.66 22.07
CA PHE A 138 16.81 -5.02 22.16
C PHE A 138 16.82 -3.88 23.20
N ALA A 139 17.45 -4.07 24.35
CA ALA A 139 17.60 -3.02 25.36
C ALA A 139 18.45 -1.85 24.84
N SER A 140 19.49 -2.12 24.05
CA SER A 140 20.30 -1.10 23.36
C SER A 140 19.62 -0.47 22.13
N ARG A 141 18.35 -0.77 21.85
CA ARG A 141 17.58 -0.30 20.67
C ARG A 141 18.17 -0.72 19.31
N ARG A 142 19.04 -1.74 19.27
CA ARG A 142 19.57 -2.33 18.05
C ARG A 142 18.62 -3.43 17.56
N TRP A 143 17.48 -3.01 17.00
CA TRP A 143 16.38 -3.90 16.64
C TRP A 143 16.73 -4.88 15.51
N ALA A 144 17.57 -4.46 14.57
CA ALA A 144 18.02 -5.28 13.43
C ALA A 144 18.87 -6.46 13.93
N ASP A 145 19.90 -6.18 14.72
CA ASP A 145 20.77 -7.19 15.34
C ASP A 145 19.97 -8.12 16.26
N ALA A 146 19.10 -7.56 17.10
CA ALA A 146 18.24 -8.34 18.00
C ALA A 146 17.36 -9.32 17.22
N LYS A 147 16.76 -8.88 16.09
CA LYS A 147 15.96 -9.74 15.20
C LYS A 147 16.79 -10.91 14.66
N GLU A 148 18.06 -10.70 14.32
CA GLU A 148 18.94 -11.77 13.83
C GLU A 148 19.26 -12.80 14.91
N PHE A 149 19.62 -12.35 16.12
CA PHE A 149 19.86 -13.27 17.23
C PHE A 149 18.62 -14.09 17.58
N TYR A 150 17.44 -13.45 17.65
CA TYR A 150 16.19 -14.20 17.85
C TYR A 150 15.91 -15.16 16.70
N THR A 151 16.23 -14.79 15.46
CA THR A 151 16.04 -15.67 14.30
C THR A 151 16.92 -16.91 14.39
N LYS A 152 18.18 -16.77 14.81
CA LYS A 152 19.09 -17.91 15.03
C LYS A 152 18.51 -18.87 16.08
N GLY A 153 18.08 -18.35 17.24
CA GLY A 153 17.45 -19.18 18.27
C GLY A 153 16.16 -19.87 17.80
N VAL A 154 15.31 -19.17 17.03
CA VAL A 154 14.10 -19.76 16.43
C VAL A 154 14.45 -20.88 15.47
N LEU A 155 15.47 -20.73 14.63
CA LEU A 155 15.85 -21.76 13.65
C LEU A 155 16.25 -23.08 14.33
N ILE A 156 17.01 -23.00 15.43
CA ILE A 156 17.44 -24.17 16.21
C ILE A 156 16.22 -24.90 16.78
N LEU A 157 15.41 -24.22 17.58
CA LEU A 157 14.28 -24.86 18.28
C LEU A 157 13.14 -25.24 17.34
N ALA A 158 12.88 -24.46 16.27
CA ALA A 158 11.86 -24.81 15.29
C ALA A 158 12.27 -26.01 14.43
N ALA A 159 13.56 -26.19 14.14
CA ALA A 159 14.04 -27.41 13.48
C ALA A 159 13.81 -28.62 14.37
N GLU A 160 14.07 -28.50 15.68
CA GLU A 160 13.84 -29.58 16.63
C GLU A 160 12.34 -29.90 16.80
N GLU A 161 11.47 -28.88 16.86
CA GLU A 161 10.02 -29.09 16.87
C GLU A 161 9.51 -29.78 15.59
N ARG A 162 10.09 -29.48 14.42
CA ARG A 162 9.74 -30.16 13.16
C ARG A 162 10.20 -31.62 13.15
N LYS A 163 11.41 -31.90 13.61
CA LYS A 163 11.92 -33.28 13.75
C LYS A 163 11.01 -34.10 14.64
N ARG A 164 10.57 -33.54 15.78
CA ARG A 164 9.61 -34.19 16.69
C ARG A 164 8.26 -34.45 16.03
N LYS A 165 7.70 -33.49 15.30
CA LYS A 165 6.44 -33.68 14.55
C LYS A 165 6.57 -34.77 13.49
N GLN A 166 7.69 -34.80 12.76
CA GLN A 166 7.96 -35.84 11.77
C GLN A 166 8.11 -37.22 12.41
N ALA A 167 8.79 -37.30 13.57
CA ALA A 167 8.92 -38.54 14.33
C ALA A 167 7.58 -39.04 14.86
N ALA A 168 6.71 -38.13 15.34
CA ALA A 168 5.36 -38.47 15.79
C ALA A 168 4.48 -38.97 14.63
N VAL A 169 4.51 -38.31 13.47
CA VAL A 169 3.78 -38.75 12.27
C VAL A 169 4.31 -40.10 11.77
N ALA A 170 5.63 -40.33 11.82
CA ALA A 170 6.21 -41.62 11.46
C ALA A 170 5.80 -42.72 12.45
N ALA A 171 5.70 -42.42 13.75
CA ALA A 171 5.21 -43.35 14.76
C ALA A 171 3.72 -43.69 14.56
N GLU A 172 2.86 -42.69 14.33
CA GLU A 172 1.44 -42.89 14.02
C GLU A 172 1.23 -43.69 12.72
N ALA A 173 2.06 -43.47 11.70
CA ALA A 173 2.00 -44.23 10.44
C ALA A 173 2.40 -45.70 10.60
N VAL A 174 3.34 -45.99 11.51
CA VAL A 174 3.74 -47.36 11.86
C VAL A 174 2.64 -48.06 12.66
N GLU A 175 1.94 -47.33 13.53
CA GLU A 175 0.84 -47.85 14.36
C GLU A 175 -0.47 -48.05 13.56
N ALA A 176 -0.71 -47.24 12.52
CA ALA A 176 -1.91 -47.28 11.67
C ALA A 176 -1.93 -48.41 10.61
N GLY A 177 -0.91 -49.27 10.55
CA GLY A 177 -0.95 -50.52 9.77
C GLY A 177 -0.95 -50.34 8.25
N GLY A 178 0.24 -50.12 7.68
CA GLY A 178 0.50 -50.29 6.24
C GLY A 178 1.66 -51.25 6.00
N LYS A 179 1.36 -52.54 5.77
CA LYS A 179 2.24 -53.43 4.99
C LYS A 179 2.26 -52.85 3.58
N ASP A 180 3.26 -52.05 3.25
CA ASP A 180 3.84 -51.88 1.91
C ASP A 180 4.91 -50.78 1.99
N LEU A 181 6.14 -51.18 2.30
CA LEU A 181 7.32 -50.32 2.11
C LEU A 181 7.74 -50.36 0.64
N PRO A 182 7.92 -49.22 -0.06
CA PRO A 182 8.83 -49.20 -1.20
C PRO A 182 10.28 -49.33 -0.70
N PRO A 183 11.15 -50.07 -1.40
CA PRO A 183 12.51 -50.32 -0.94
C PRO A 183 13.31 -49.01 -0.92
N ALA A 184 13.78 -48.65 0.27
CA ALA A 184 14.76 -47.61 0.47
C ALA A 184 16.03 -47.93 -0.33
N ALA A 185 16.44 -46.98 -1.17
CA ALA A 185 17.77 -46.93 -1.73
C ALA A 185 18.78 -46.90 -0.57
N LYS A 186 19.55 -47.98 -0.45
CA LYS A 186 20.80 -47.97 0.28
C LYS A 186 21.83 -47.32 -0.63
N ASP A 187 22.24 -46.11 -0.29
CA ASP A 187 23.60 -45.66 -0.56
C ASP A 187 24.15 -45.16 0.77
N GLY A 188 25.17 -45.87 1.24
CA GLY A 188 25.82 -45.61 2.51
C GLY A 188 26.87 -44.52 2.39
N GLU A 189 26.91 -43.65 3.38
CA GLU A 189 28.15 -43.13 3.93
C GLU A 189 28.10 -43.34 5.44
N GLU A 190 29.08 -44.10 5.91
CA GLU A 190 29.36 -44.37 7.33
C GLU A 190 29.92 -43.07 7.95
N GLY A 191 29.36 -42.61 9.07
CA GLY A 191 29.90 -41.46 9.78
C GLY A 191 29.03 -40.97 10.92
N GLU A 192 29.46 -41.32 12.14
CA GLU A 192 28.99 -40.81 13.45
C GLU A 192 27.58 -41.19 13.91
N GLU A 193 27.51 -42.30 14.65
CA GLU A 193 26.49 -42.52 15.67
C GLU A 193 26.58 -41.43 16.76
N LYS A 194 25.97 -40.26 16.51
CA LYS A 194 25.60 -39.35 17.59
C LYS A 194 24.53 -40.04 18.44
N LYS A 195 24.94 -40.50 19.61
CA LYS A 195 24.12 -40.89 20.75
C LYS A 195 22.87 -40.00 20.81
N LYS A 196 21.69 -40.54 20.45
CA LYS A 196 20.42 -39.85 20.67
C LYS A 196 20.16 -39.85 22.17
N GLU A 197 20.57 -38.80 22.86
CA GLU A 197 20.06 -38.49 24.19
C GLU A 197 18.55 -38.28 24.04
N GLU A 198 17.75 -39.11 24.72
CA GLU A 198 16.30 -38.92 24.81
C GLU A 198 16.08 -37.58 25.52
N THR A 199 15.59 -36.58 24.78
CA THR A 199 15.21 -35.29 25.37
C THR A 199 14.04 -35.51 26.31
N THR A 200 14.19 -35.07 27.55
CA THR A 200 13.18 -35.28 28.60
C THR A 200 11.94 -34.44 28.29
N GLU A 201 10.74 -34.88 28.68
CA GLU A 201 9.50 -34.09 28.48
C GLU A 201 9.61 -32.67 29.06
N ASP A 202 10.33 -32.51 30.17
CA ASP A 202 10.60 -31.22 30.81
C ASP A 202 11.48 -30.31 29.94
N GLU A 203 12.49 -30.85 29.26
CA GLU A 203 13.33 -30.10 28.33
C GLU A 203 12.52 -29.64 27.12
N ILE A 204 11.64 -30.50 26.58
CA ILE A 204 10.74 -30.13 25.47
C ILE A 204 9.81 -28.99 25.90
N ARG A 205 9.31 -29.00 27.14
CA ARG A 205 8.49 -27.92 27.68
C ARG A 205 9.27 -26.62 27.79
N GLN A 206 10.52 -26.68 28.27
CA GLN A 206 11.41 -25.52 28.37
C GLN A 206 11.76 -24.96 27.00
N GLU A 207 12.09 -25.81 26.02
CA GLU A 207 12.35 -25.41 24.65
C GLU A 207 11.14 -24.70 24.03
N ARG A 208 9.93 -25.24 24.20
CA ARG A 208 8.70 -24.58 23.71
C ARG A 208 8.46 -23.22 24.38
N ALA A 209 8.76 -23.09 25.67
CA ALA A 209 8.65 -21.81 26.39
C ALA A 209 9.69 -20.78 25.90
N ILE A 210 10.93 -21.22 25.63
CA ILE A 210 11.97 -20.35 25.05
C ILE A 210 11.56 -19.95 23.63
N LEU A 211 11.12 -20.90 22.80
CA LEU A 211 10.66 -20.65 21.43
C LEU A 211 9.49 -19.66 21.39
N GLU A 212 8.52 -19.79 22.31
CA GLU A 212 7.42 -18.83 22.47
C GLU A 212 7.97 -17.41 22.74
N SER A 213 8.90 -17.29 23.69
CA SER A 213 9.50 -16.00 24.04
C SER A 213 10.32 -15.39 22.89
N LEU A 214 11.03 -16.23 22.12
CA LEU A 214 11.80 -15.83 20.95
C LEU A 214 10.89 -15.30 19.84
N TYR A 215 9.80 -15.99 19.51
CA TYR A 215 8.81 -15.49 18.55
C TYR A 215 8.19 -14.18 19.01
N ALA A 216 7.81 -14.08 20.28
CA ALA A 216 7.23 -12.87 20.83
C ALA A 216 8.22 -11.68 20.77
N ASN A 217 9.49 -11.89 21.09
CA ASN A 217 10.52 -10.86 21.07
C ASN A 217 10.91 -10.46 19.63
N ARG A 218 11.00 -11.42 18.71
CA ARG A 218 11.21 -11.13 17.27
C ARG A 218 10.05 -10.34 16.68
N ALA A 219 8.80 -10.65 17.07
CA ALA A 219 7.63 -9.84 16.71
C ALA A 219 7.75 -8.39 17.22
N ALA A 220 8.33 -8.19 18.42
CA ALA A 220 8.59 -6.85 18.94
C ALA A 220 9.59 -6.08 18.05
N CYS A 221 10.71 -6.71 17.67
CA CYS A 221 11.66 -6.11 16.73
C CYS A 221 11.00 -5.76 15.39
N HIS A 222 10.17 -6.67 14.85
CA HIS A 222 9.45 -6.41 13.61
C HIS A 222 8.47 -5.25 13.72
N LEU A 223 7.83 -5.06 14.88
CA LEU A 223 6.95 -3.91 15.11
C LEU A 223 7.73 -2.58 15.09
N GLU A 224 8.88 -2.51 15.77
CA GLU A 224 9.75 -1.32 15.80
C GLU A 224 10.36 -1.02 14.42
N LEU A 225 10.74 -2.06 13.68
CA LEU A 225 11.23 -1.97 12.30
C LEU A 225 10.13 -1.73 11.26
N LYS A 226 8.86 -1.56 11.68
CA LYS A 226 7.68 -1.38 10.80
C LYS A 226 7.45 -2.53 9.80
N ASN A 227 8.00 -3.70 10.08
CA ASN A 227 7.79 -4.93 9.34
C ASN A 227 6.51 -5.63 9.83
N TYR A 228 5.36 -4.99 9.57
CA TYR A 228 4.09 -5.39 10.18
C TYR A 228 3.68 -6.82 9.82
N ARG A 229 3.91 -7.27 8.58
CA ARG A 229 3.54 -8.62 8.15
C ARG A 229 4.25 -9.70 8.93
N SER A 230 5.56 -9.57 9.08
CA SER A 230 6.35 -10.51 9.85
C SER A 230 5.96 -10.47 11.34
N CYS A 231 5.64 -9.29 11.87
CA CYS A 231 5.21 -9.13 13.26
C CYS A 231 3.99 -9.98 13.61
N TRP A 232 2.90 -9.91 12.84
CA TRP A 232 1.70 -10.72 13.17
C TRP A 232 1.87 -12.20 12.82
N LEU A 233 2.75 -12.57 11.89
CA LEU A 233 3.07 -13.98 11.61
C LEU A 233 3.84 -14.61 12.78
N ASP A 234 4.81 -13.87 13.34
CA ASP A 234 5.53 -14.28 14.54
C ASP A 234 4.63 -14.29 15.78
N GLY A 235 3.74 -13.29 15.89
CA GLY A 235 2.67 -13.29 16.90
C GLY A 235 1.80 -14.54 16.80
N ALA A 236 1.36 -14.92 15.60
CA ALA A 236 0.58 -16.15 15.38
C ALA A 236 1.39 -17.42 15.71
N ALA A 237 2.69 -17.45 15.42
CA ALA A 237 3.57 -18.55 15.80
C ALA A 237 3.68 -18.69 17.32
N ALA A 238 3.86 -17.58 18.05
CA ALA A 238 3.87 -17.56 19.51
C ALA A 238 2.52 -18.04 20.09
N LEU A 239 1.40 -17.62 19.50
CA LEU A 239 0.06 -18.01 19.95
C LEU A 239 -0.27 -19.49 19.70
N ARG A 240 0.37 -20.13 18.72
CA ARG A 240 0.25 -21.60 18.53
C ARG A 240 0.93 -22.38 19.65
N LEU A 241 1.97 -21.82 20.26
CA LEU A 241 2.68 -22.42 21.39
C LEU A 241 1.98 -22.09 22.71
N ASN A 242 1.61 -20.83 22.90
CA ASN A 242 0.93 -20.32 24.08
C ASN A 242 -0.23 -19.39 23.68
N PRO A 243 -1.48 -19.91 23.62
CA PRO A 243 -2.66 -19.12 23.28
C PRO A 243 -2.97 -17.98 24.25
N GLY A 244 -2.39 -18.00 25.46
CA GLY A 244 -2.57 -16.98 26.49
C GLY A 244 -1.57 -15.83 26.43
N ASN A 245 -0.67 -15.78 25.45
CA ASN A 245 0.35 -14.73 25.36
C ASN A 245 -0.26 -13.37 24.94
N VAL A 246 -0.56 -12.54 25.93
CA VAL A 246 -1.14 -11.19 25.76
C VAL A 246 -0.22 -10.26 24.96
N LYS A 247 1.11 -10.40 25.09
CA LYS A 247 2.08 -9.57 24.34
C LYS A 247 2.02 -9.85 22.84
N ALA A 248 1.82 -11.11 22.45
CA ALA A 248 1.66 -11.50 21.05
C ALA A 248 0.37 -10.91 20.43
N TYR A 249 -0.75 -10.94 21.17
CA TYR A 249 -1.99 -10.27 20.73
C TYR A 249 -1.82 -8.76 20.58
N TYR A 250 -1.23 -8.10 21.58
CA TYR A 250 -0.97 -6.65 21.55
C TYR A 250 -0.13 -6.23 20.33
N ARG A 251 1.00 -6.91 20.10
CA ARG A 251 1.90 -6.60 18.98
C ARG A 251 1.22 -6.84 17.63
N SER A 252 0.48 -7.95 17.50
CA SER A 252 -0.28 -8.27 16.28
C SER A 252 -1.37 -7.24 16.01
N ALA A 253 -2.14 -6.85 17.03
CA ALA A 253 -3.19 -5.84 16.91
C ALA A 253 -2.63 -4.48 16.47
N ARG A 254 -1.50 -4.03 17.06
CA ARG A 254 -0.82 -2.80 16.61
C ARG A 254 -0.32 -2.88 15.17
N ALA A 255 0.23 -4.02 14.77
CA ALA A 255 0.67 -4.24 13.39
C ALA A 255 -0.50 -4.21 12.39
N PHE A 256 -1.63 -4.84 12.72
CA PHE A 256 -2.84 -4.80 11.90
C PHE A 256 -3.43 -3.39 11.79
N LEU A 257 -3.47 -2.65 12.90
CA LEU A 257 -3.87 -1.24 12.88
C LEU A 257 -2.97 -0.42 11.97
N ALA A 258 -1.66 -0.56 12.06
CA ALA A 258 -0.72 0.21 11.24
C ALA A 258 -0.94 0.01 9.72
N VAL A 259 -1.38 -1.18 9.30
CA VAL A 259 -1.70 -1.51 7.90
C VAL A 259 -3.15 -1.15 7.52
N GLY A 260 -4.00 -0.75 8.48
CA GLY A 260 -5.41 -0.44 8.24
C GLY A 260 -6.34 -1.66 8.22
N ARG A 261 -5.85 -2.83 8.64
CA ARG A 261 -6.63 -4.07 8.82
C ARG A 261 -7.38 -4.04 10.15
N VAL A 262 -8.41 -3.20 10.21
CA VAL A 262 -9.13 -2.90 11.46
C VAL A 262 -9.88 -4.12 12.01
N ALA A 263 -10.46 -4.96 11.13
CA ALA A 263 -11.23 -6.13 11.56
C ALA A 263 -10.34 -7.19 12.25
N GLU A 264 -9.16 -7.45 11.70
CA GLU A 264 -8.21 -8.40 12.27
C GLU A 264 -7.55 -7.86 13.54
N ALA A 265 -7.35 -6.53 13.63
CA ALA A 265 -6.91 -5.88 14.85
C ALA A 265 -7.94 -6.02 15.98
N ASP A 266 -9.23 -5.82 15.66
CA ASP A 266 -10.34 -6.00 16.61
C ASP A 266 -10.38 -7.43 17.16
N ASP A 267 -10.34 -8.42 16.28
CA ASP A 267 -10.36 -9.83 16.63
C ASP A 267 -9.14 -10.25 17.49
N ALA A 268 -7.95 -9.71 17.19
CA ALA A 268 -6.76 -9.90 18.03
C ALA A 268 -6.92 -9.26 19.43
N CYS A 269 -7.46 -8.05 19.51
CA CYS A 269 -7.76 -7.38 20.77
C CYS A 269 -8.81 -8.14 21.59
N ALA A 270 -9.90 -8.58 20.95
CA ALA A 270 -10.96 -9.34 21.59
C ALA A 270 -10.42 -10.63 22.23
N ARG A 271 -9.61 -11.40 21.51
CA ARG A 271 -8.98 -12.61 22.04
C ARG A 271 -7.98 -12.33 23.15
N GLY A 272 -7.16 -11.30 23.00
CA GLY A 272 -6.20 -10.93 24.05
C GLY A 272 -6.88 -10.45 25.34
N LEU A 273 -7.98 -9.70 25.23
CA LEU A 273 -8.77 -9.26 26.40
C LEU A 273 -9.56 -10.42 27.03
N ALA A 274 -9.89 -11.46 26.29
CA ALA A 274 -10.45 -12.69 26.87
C ALA A 274 -9.43 -13.43 27.75
N ALA A 275 -8.15 -13.40 27.37
CA ALA A 275 -7.07 -14.01 28.15
C ALA A 275 -6.66 -13.15 29.36
N ALA A 276 -6.61 -11.83 29.19
CA ALA A 276 -6.28 -10.88 30.26
C ALA A 276 -7.16 -9.61 30.16
N PRO A 277 -8.31 -9.58 30.87
CA PRO A 277 -9.24 -8.44 30.83
C PRO A 277 -8.63 -7.10 31.27
N ASP A 278 -7.74 -7.14 32.26
CA ASP A 278 -7.19 -5.94 32.91
C ASP A 278 -5.92 -5.37 32.24
N ASN A 279 -5.59 -5.83 31.02
CA ASN A 279 -4.39 -5.37 30.34
C ASN A 279 -4.54 -3.94 29.79
N GLY A 280 -3.98 -2.95 30.49
CA GLY A 280 -4.02 -1.54 30.10
C GLY A 280 -3.57 -1.24 28.66
N PRO A 281 -2.39 -1.70 28.21
CA PRO A 281 -1.92 -1.49 26.83
C PRO A 281 -2.88 -2.04 25.77
N LEU A 282 -3.46 -3.21 25.99
CA LEU A 282 -4.40 -3.83 25.05
C LEU A 282 -5.74 -3.08 25.01
N ARG A 283 -6.21 -2.57 26.16
CA ARG A 283 -7.39 -1.67 26.22
C ARG A 283 -7.14 -0.37 25.46
N GLY A 284 -5.92 0.17 25.50
CA GLY A 284 -5.53 1.33 24.70
C GLY A 284 -5.65 1.05 23.20
N VAL A 285 -5.06 -0.05 22.73
CA VAL A 285 -5.16 -0.46 21.31
C VAL A 285 -6.61 -0.72 20.90
N ALA A 286 -7.41 -1.35 21.77
CA ALA A 286 -8.83 -1.56 21.52
C ALA A 286 -9.61 -0.26 21.30
N ARG A 287 -9.33 0.79 22.08
CA ARG A 287 -9.92 2.13 21.85
C ARG A 287 -9.51 2.71 20.49
N ASP A 288 -8.24 2.55 20.10
CA ASP A 288 -7.76 2.99 18.79
C ASP A 288 -8.43 2.22 17.63
N VAL A 289 -8.65 0.91 17.79
CA VAL A 289 -9.41 0.07 16.84
C VAL A 289 -10.81 0.60 16.67
N ILE A 290 -11.54 0.84 17.77
CA ILE A 290 -12.91 1.35 17.75
C ILE A 290 -12.96 2.69 17.02
N GLY A 291 -12.09 3.64 17.38
CA GLY A 291 -12.04 4.94 16.71
C GLY A 291 -11.76 4.86 15.21
N ARG A 292 -10.84 3.97 14.78
CA ARG A 292 -10.58 3.74 13.35
C ARG A 292 -11.74 3.04 12.64
N ALA A 293 -12.41 2.09 13.31
CA ALA A 293 -13.56 1.38 12.76
C ALA A 293 -14.73 2.35 12.53
N GLU A 294 -15.04 3.22 13.49
CA GLU A 294 -16.07 4.25 13.39
C GLU A 294 -15.77 5.24 12.27
N ALA A 295 -14.52 5.73 12.19
CA ALA A 295 -14.10 6.64 11.12
C ALA A 295 -14.21 5.98 9.73
N ALA A 296 -13.84 4.70 9.60
CA ALA A 296 -13.97 3.95 8.37
C ALA A 296 -15.45 3.73 7.99
N ALA A 297 -16.29 3.37 8.95
CA ALA A 297 -17.73 3.20 8.75
C ALA A 297 -18.41 4.53 8.35
N ALA A 298 -18.02 5.65 8.96
CA ALA A 298 -18.52 6.98 8.62
C ALA A 298 -18.14 7.38 7.18
N ARG A 299 -16.91 7.10 6.74
CA ARG A 299 -16.48 7.32 5.35
C ARG A 299 -17.29 6.47 4.38
N ALA A 300 -17.39 5.16 4.64
CA ALA A 300 -18.15 4.23 3.82
C ALA A 300 -19.63 4.63 3.70
N ARG A 301 -20.26 5.08 4.80
CA ARG A 301 -21.64 5.57 4.78
C ARG A 301 -21.81 6.81 3.89
N ARG A 302 -20.90 7.79 4.01
CA ARG A 302 -20.92 9.00 3.17
C ARG A 302 -20.72 8.69 1.69
N GLU A 303 -19.86 7.74 1.36
CA GLU A 303 -19.64 7.28 -0.02
C GLU A 303 -20.86 6.53 -0.57
N ALA A 304 -21.45 5.64 0.22
CA ALA A 304 -22.65 4.92 -0.17
C ALA A 304 -23.84 5.87 -0.40
N GLU A 305 -24.01 6.89 0.44
CA GLU A 305 -25.05 7.90 0.27
C GLU A 305 -24.85 8.74 -1.01
N ARG A 306 -23.62 9.18 -1.28
CA ARG A 306 -23.28 9.88 -2.53
C ARG A 306 -23.56 9.02 -3.76
N ALA A 307 -23.09 7.77 -3.76
CA ALA A 307 -23.32 6.83 -4.85
C ALA A 307 -24.82 6.49 -5.03
N ALA A 308 -25.59 6.41 -3.94
CA ALA A 308 -27.03 6.19 -4.01
C ALA A 308 -27.75 7.40 -4.62
N ARG A 309 -27.34 8.63 -4.29
CA ARG A 309 -27.87 9.87 -4.86
C ARG A 309 -27.59 9.96 -6.36
N GLU A 310 -26.35 9.69 -6.77
CA GLU A 310 -25.96 9.69 -8.19
C GLU A 310 -26.75 8.64 -8.99
N LYS A 311 -26.87 7.41 -8.47
CA LYS A 311 -27.69 6.36 -9.10
C LYS A 311 -29.15 6.76 -9.22
N ARG A 312 -29.72 7.38 -8.17
CA ARG A 312 -31.09 7.89 -8.18
C ARG A 312 -31.29 8.96 -9.26
N ARG A 313 -30.37 9.91 -9.35
CA ARG A 313 -30.40 10.99 -10.36
C ARG A 313 -30.28 10.45 -11.78
N ALA A 314 -29.32 9.55 -12.03
CA ALA A 314 -29.18 8.92 -13.34
C ALA A 314 -30.43 8.11 -13.74
N TRP A 315 -31.05 7.41 -12.78
CA TRP A 315 -32.31 6.71 -13.00
C TRP A 315 -33.45 7.69 -13.32
N LEU A 316 -33.55 8.81 -12.62
CA LEU A 316 -34.54 9.87 -12.89
C LEU A 316 -34.37 10.44 -14.29
N VAL A 317 -33.14 10.84 -14.68
CA VAL A 317 -32.86 11.35 -16.04
C VAL A 317 -33.29 10.33 -17.09
N ARG A 318 -32.94 9.04 -16.91
CA ARG A 318 -33.35 7.97 -17.84
C ARG A 318 -34.86 7.74 -17.86
N ALA A 319 -35.55 7.88 -16.72
CA ALA A 319 -37.02 7.83 -16.67
C ALA A 319 -37.65 9.01 -17.42
N ALA A 320 -37.10 10.21 -17.22
CA ALA A 320 -37.58 11.44 -17.83
C ALA A 320 -37.37 11.47 -19.36
N LEU A 321 -36.22 10.97 -19.85
CA LEU A 321 -35.96 10.78 -21.28
C LEU A 321 -36.98 9.83 -21.93
N ARG A 322 -37.30 8.72 -21.26
CA ARG A 322 -38.30 7.76 -21.73
C ARG A 322 -39.72 8.33 -21.72
N ALA A 323 -40.10 9.04 -20.66
CA ALA A 323 -41.43 9.66 -20.54
C ALA A 323 -41.70 10.67 -21.66
N ARG A 324 -40.66 11.36 -22.13
CA ARG A 324 -40.71 12.35 -23.21
C ARG A 324 -40.51 11.77 -24.61
N ALA A 325 -40.42 10.44 -24.73
CA ALA A 325 -40.18 9.71 -25.98
C ALA A 325 -38.89 10.14 -26.73
N ILE A 326 -37.86 10.56 -25.98
CA ILE A 326 -36.57 10.97 -26.54
C ILE A 326 -35.70 9.74 -26.77
N ARG A 327 -35.21 9.55 -28.00
CA ARG A 327 -34.30 8.45 -28.35
C ARG A 327 -32.86 8.84 -28.06
N THR A 328 -32.13 7.98 -27.37
CA THR A 328 -30.71 8.16 -27.06
C THR A 328 -29.89 6.99 -27.59
N ARG A 329 -28.72 7.27 -28.15
CA ARG A 329 -27.75 6.26 -28.61
C ARG A 329 -26.39 6.55 -28.00
N ALA A 330 -25.71 5.53 -27.50
CA ALA A 330 -24.32 5.61 -27.09
C ALA A 330 -23.42 5.01 -28.19
N THR A 331 -22.29 5.65 -28.48
CA THR A 331 -21.24 5.15 -29.36
C THR A 331 -20.12 4.49 -28.53
N ALA A 332 -19.23 3.75 -29.21
CA ALA A 332 -18.14 3.06 -28.54
C ALA A 332 -17.10 4.02 -27.92
N GLN A 333 -17.03 5.25 -28.44
CA GLN A 333 -16.10 6.28 -27.97
C GLN A 333 -16.87 7.61 -27.84
N PRO A 334 -17.56 7.82 -26.70
CA PRO A 334 -18.25 9.07 -26.46
C PRO A 334 -17.24 10.23 -26.35
N PRO A 335 -17.62 11.45 -26.74
CA PRO A 335 -16.78 12.62 -26.57
C PRO A 335 -16.57 12.93 -25.07
N GLU A 336 -15.40 13.45 -24.73
CA GLU A 336 -15.13 13.98 -23.38
C GLU A 336 -15.85 15.33 -23.23
N MET A 337 -16.83 15.38 -22.32
CA MET A 337 -17.72 16.54 -22.15
C MET A 337 -17.53 17.26 -20.80
N GLU A 338 -16.44 16.96 -20.07
CA GLU A 338 -16.18 17.48 -18.71
C GLU A 338 -17.43 17.36 -17.82
N ASP A 339 -17.98 18.51 -17.37
CA ASP A 339 -19.16 18.61 -16.50
C ASP A 339 -20.50 18.69 -17.27
N ALA A 340 -20.46 18.71 -18.60
CA ALA A 340 -21.65 18.88 -19.43
C ALA A 340 -22.31 17.53 -19.74
N ALA A 341 -23.28 17.16 -18.90
CA ALA A 341 -24.12 15.98 -19.06
C ALA A 341 -25.61 16.33 -19.12
N VAL A 342 -26.42 15.40 -19.62
CA VAL A 342 -27.88 15.53 -19.57
C VAL A 342 -28.35 15.44 -18.12
N ARG A 343 -29.07 16.46 -17.66
CA ARG A 343 -29.56 16.55 -16.28
C ARG A 343 -30.94 17.18 -16.21
N LEU A 344 -31.54 17.09 -15.04
CA LEU A 344 -32.80 17.76 -14.72
C LEU A 344 -32.51 19.09 -14.02
N GLU A 345 -33.21 20.15 -14.44
CA GLU A 345 -33.09 21.51 -13.90
C GLU A 345 -34.49 22.14 -13.77
N PRO A 346 -34.81 22.93 -12.73
CA PRO A 346 -33.93 23.45 -11.66
C PRO A 346 -33.55 22.42 -10.58
N ASP A 347 -34.39 21.41 -10.32
CA ASP A 347 -34.12 20.40 -9.30
C ASP A 347 -33.73 19.06 -9.96
N PRO A 348 -32.50 18.55 -9.73
CA PRO A 348 -32.03 17.28 -10.28
C PRO A 348 -32.72 16.05 -9.65
N ASP A 349 -33.39 16.22 -8.52
CA ASP A 349 -34.03 15.16 -7.75
C ASP A 349 -35.56 15.09 -7.94
N ASP A 350 -36.14 16.05 -8.70
CA ASP A 350 -37.57 16.14 -9.08
C ASP A 350 -37.81 15.67 -10.53
N PRO A 351 -38.67 14.66 -10.78
CA PRO A 351 -39.02 14.21 -12.13
C PRO A 351 -39.81 15.24 -12.97
N ALA A 352 -40.44 16.25 -12.35
CA ALA A 352 -41.19 17.29 -13.07
C ALA A 352 -40.28 18.36 -13.69
N SER A 353 -39.03 18.47 -13.21
CA SER A 353 -38.01 19.35 -13.76
C SER A 353 -37.77 19.10 -15.25
N HIS A 354 -37.32 20.14 -15.95
CA HIS A 354 -37.04 20.11 -17.38
C HIS A 354 -35.71 19.41 -17.64
N LEU A 355 -35.62 18.64 -18.74
CA LEU A 355 -34.32 18.12 -19.18
C LEU A 355 -33.51 19.24 -19.82
N VAL A 356 -32.23 19.24 -19.51
CA VAL A 356 -31.23 20.12 -20.08
C VAL A 356 -30.21 19.28 -20.82
N PHE A 357 -29.92 19.66 -22.07
CA PHE A 357 -29.02 18.95 -22.95
C PHE A 357 -27.78 19.78 -23.27
N PRO A 358 -26.58 19.21 -23.16
CA PRO A 358 -25.40 19.73 -23.84
C PRO A 358 -25.65 19.76 -25.35
N THR A 359 -25.42 20.91 -25.99
CA THR A 359 -25.70 21.10 -27.42
C THR A 359 -24.50 21.66 -28.15
N VAL A 360 -24.11 21.02 -29.25
CA VAL A 360 -23.08 21.51 -30.16
C VAL A 360 -23.75 22.09 -31.41
N LEU A 361 -23.47 23.35 -31.69
CA LEU A 361 -23.83 24.01 -32.94
C LEU A 361 -22.67 23.88 -33.91
N LEU A 362 -22.88 23.23 -35.04
CA LEU A 362 -21.87 22.99 -36.07
C LEU A 362 -22.09 23.93 -37.24
N TYR A 363 -21.06 24.62 -37.69
CA TYR A 363 -21.05 25.50 -38.86
C TYR A 363 -20.20 24.87 -39.97
N PRO A 364 -20.72 23.84 -40.67
CA PRO A 364 -19.90 23.01 -41.55
C PRO A 364 -19.33 23.76 -42.75
N ALA A 365 -20.00 24.82 -43.23
CA ALA A 365 -19.48 25.66 -44.31
C ALA A 365 -18.15 26.36 -43.98
N HIS A 366 -17.88 26.57 -42.68
CA HIS A 366 -16.69 27.30 -42.20
C HIS A 366 -15.82 26.45 -41.26
N LEU A 367 -16.17 25.18 -41.05
CA LEU A 367 -15.52 24.24 -40.13
C LEU A 367 -15.37 24.78 -38.70
N GLN A 368 -16.41 25.49 -38.22
CA GLN A 368 -16.47 26.03 -36.87
C GLN A 368 -17.54 25.32 -36.04
N SER A 369 -17.45 25.44 -34.72
CA SER A 369 -18.47 24.93 -33.80
C SER A 369 -18.57 25.77 -32.54
N ASP A 370 -19.79 25.93 -32.02
CA ASP A 370 -20.05 26.48 -30.69
C ASP A 370 -20.64 25.42 -29.78
N PHE A 371 -20.35 25.53 -28.48
CA PHE A 371 -20.86 24.61 -27.46
C PHE A 371 -21.73 25.32 -26.43
N VAL A 372 -22.98 24.87 -26.31
CA VAL A 372 -23.94 25.30 -25.30
C VAL A 372 -24.00 24.22 -24.22
N LYS A 373 -23.45 24.53 -23.03
CA LYS A 373 -23.38 23.59 -21.89
C LYS A 373 -24.76 23.11 -21.42
N ALA A 374 -25.78 23.95 -21.57
CA ALA A 374 -27.11 23.73 -21.02
C ALA A 374 -28.17 24.32 -21.94
N PHE A 375 -28.88 23.48 -22.69
CA PHE A 375 -30.05 23.84 -23.47
C PHE A 375 -31.29 23.14 -22.88
N ALA A 376 -32.16 23.91 -22.23
CA ALA A 376 -33.41 23.38 -21.67
C ALA A 376 -34.39 22.95 -22.77
N GLU A 377 -35.11 21.85 -22.52
CA GLU A 377 -36.05 21.28 -23.48
C GLU A 377 -37.22 22.21 -23.84
N THR A 378 -37.53 23.17 -22.97
CA THR A 378 -38.60 24.16 -23.14
C THR A 378 -38.22 25.31 -24.08
N ASP A 379 -36.92 25.55 -24.24
CA ASP A 379 -36.40 26.71 -24.94
C ASP A 379 -36.37 26.44 -26.45
N ALA A 380 -36.41 27.52 -27.24
CA ALA A 380 -36.33 27.42 -28.69
C ALA A 380 -34.89 27.65 -29.17
N LEU A 381 -34.54 27.03 -30.30
CA LEU A 381 -33.21 27.23 -30.90
C LEU A 381 -32.95 28.70 -31.24
N ALA A 382 -33.99 29.46 -31.58
CA ALA A 382 -33.92 30.90 -31.84
C ALA A 382 -33.40 31.71 -30.64
N ASP A 383 -33.73 31.29 -29.41
CA ASP A 383 -33.32 31.99 -28.19
C ASP A 383 -31.81 31.90 -28.01
N HIS A 384 -31.23 30.73 -28.30
CA HIS A 384 -29.78 30.53 -28.30
C HIS A 384 -29.08 31.21 -29.49
N LEU A 385 -29.65 31.11 -30.70
CA LEU A 385 -29.06 31.76 -31.88
C LEU A 385 -29.05 33.29 -31.78
N ALA A 386 -29.96 33.90 -31.01
CA ALA A 386 -30.06 35.34 -30.87
C ALA A 386 -28.84 35.99 -30.19
N TYR A 387 -28.19 35.30 -29.25
CA TYR A 387 -26.99 35.80 -28.58
C TYR A 387 -25.68 35.21 -29.15
N ILE A 388 -25.76 34.09 -29.85
CA ILE A 388 -24.58 33.44 -30.48
C ILE A 388 -24.22 34.12 -31.81
N LEU A 389 -25.22 34.55 -32.58
CA LEU A 389 -25.01 35.15 -33.89
C LEU A 389 -25.02 36.70 -33.82
N PRO A 390 -24.15 37.38 -34.58
CA PRO A 390 -23.11 36.83 -35.47
C PRO A 390 -21.84 36.39 -34.71
N PRO A 391 -21.19 35.31 -35.13
CA PRO A 391 -19.93 34.88 -34.54
C PRO A 391 -18.77 35.75 -35.05
N PRO A 392 -17.67 35.88 -34.28
CA PRO A 392 -16.56 36.80 -34.61
C PRO A 392 -15.78 36.43 -35.88
N TRP A 393 -15.88 35.17 -36.34
CA TRP A 393 -15.23 34.69 -37.55
C TRP A 393 -16.05 34.95 -38.83
N ASP A 394 -17.31 35.37 -38.72
CA ASP A 394 -18.19 35.63 -39.86
C ASP A 394 -17.89 36.99 -40.51
N ARG A 395 -16.78 37.07 -41.25
CA ARG A 395 -16.34 38.29 -41.95
C ARG A 395 -17.24 38.67 -43.12
N GLU A 396 -17.91 37.70 -43.71
CA GLU A 396 -18.79 37.87 -44.89
C GLU A 396 -20.23 38.24 -44.50
N GLY A 397 -20.57 38.15 -43.21
CA GLY A 397 -21.91 38.44 -42.69
C GLY A 397 -22.95 37.40 -43.09
N ALA A 398 -22.53 36.18 -43.43
CA ALA A 398 -23.41 35.10 -43.86
C ALA A 398 -24.32 34.60 -42.72
N TYR A 399 -23.92 34.81 -41.47
CA TYR A 399 -24.64 34.48 -40.24
C TYR A 399 -25.10 35.74 -39.49
N ALA A 400 -25.19 36.89 -40.16
CA ALA A 400 -25.50 38.19 -39.55
C ALA A 400 -26.81 38.23 -38.73
N ARG A 401 -27.80 37.39 -39.05
CA ARG A 401 -29.10 37.35 -38.36
C ARG A 401 -29.59 35.92 -38.20
N PRO A 402 -30.29 35.58 -37.10
CA PRO A 402 -30.96 34.28 -36.94
C PRO A 402 -31.94 33.97 -38.08
N ALA A 403 -32.48 34.98 -38.77
CA ALA A 403 -33.35 34.79 -39.92
C ALA A 403 -32.60 34.26 -41.17
N ALA A 404 -31.32 34.61 -41.33
CA ALA A 404 -30.50 34.28 -42.49
C ALA A 404 -29.97 32.83 -42.47
N VAL A 405 -30.14 32.13 -41.35
CA VAL A 405 -29.64 30.77 -41.16
C VAL A 405 -30.77 29.72 -41.18
N GLU A 406 -30.45 28.53 -41.65
CA GLU A 406 -31.27 27.33 -41.58
C GLU A 406 -30.58 26.30 -40.68
N CYS A 407 -31.38 25.57 -39.90
CA CYS A 407 -30.88 24.61 -38.92
C CYS A 407 -31.36 23.20 -39.27
N TYR A 408 -30.46 22.23 -39.15
CA TYR A 408 -30.71 20.84 -39.47
C TYR A 408 -30.20 19.91 -38.36
N MET A 409 -30.84 18.75 -38.19
CA MET A 409 -30.32 17.65 -37.37
C MET A 409 -30.30 16.36 -38.17
N GLU A 410 -29.40 15.46 -37.76
CA GLU A 410 -29.35 14.10 -38.29
C GLU A 410 -30.53 13.27 -37.77
N THR A 411 -31.13 12.48 -38.65
CA THR A 411 -32.21 11.55 -38.30
C THR A 411 -31.66 10.18 -37.89
N VAL A 412 -32.48 9.36 -37.23
CA VAL A 412 -32.12 7.97 -36.87
C VAL A 412 -31.71 7.16 -38.11
N THR A 413 -32.36 7.43 -39.24
CA THR A 413 -32.05 6.82 -40.54
C THR A 413 -30.83 7.45 -41.20
N GLY A 414 -30.05 8.29 -40.51
CA GLY A 414 -28.85 9.02 -40.96
C GLY A 414 -29.08 10.05 -42.07
N GLY A 415 -30.32 10.48 -42.29
CA GLY A 415 -30.67 11.59 -43.19
C GLY A 415 -30.68 12.91 -42.43
N LEU A 416 -31.19 13.98 -43.06
CA LEU A 416 -31.35 15.29 -42.43
C LEU A 416 -32.81 15.70 -42.31
N VAL A 417 -33.14 16.36 -41.21
CA VAL A 417 -34.41 17.05 -41.03
C VAL A 417 -34.16 18.53 -40.77
N LYS A 418 -34.86 19.40 -41.50
CA LYS A 418 -34.88 20.84 -41.26
C LYS A 418 -35.70 21.15 -40.01
N ILE A 419 -35.18 22.01 -39.15
CA ILE A 419 -35.78 22.32 -37.85
C ILE A 419 -36.33 23.74 -37.84
N GLY A 420 -37.52 23.88 -37.26
CA GLY A 420 -38.10 25.18 -36.98
C GLY A 420 -37.38 25.87 -35.82
N LYS A 421 -36.70 26.98 -36.10
CA LYS A 421 -35.95 27.76 -35.10
C LYS A 421 -36.79 28.18 -33.88
N LYS A 422 -38.09 28.41 -34.07
CA LYS A 422 -39.03 28.83 -33.01
C LYS A 422 -39.69 27.65 -32.26
N ALA A 423 -39.43 26.41 -32.66
CA ALA A 423 -40.00 25.25 -31.98
C ALA A 423 -39.17 24.92 -30.73
N PRO A 424 -39.81 24.53 -29.61
CA PRO A 424 -39.09 24.10 -28.42
C PRO A 424 -38.32 22.80 -28.69
N LEU A 425 -37.17 22.65 -28.06
CA LEU A 425 -36.29 21.49 -28.24
C LEU A 425 -37.02 20.16 -27.97
N LEU A 426 -37.88 20.11 -26.97
CA LEU A 426 -38.70 18.95 -26.64
C LEU A 426 -39.52 18.46 -27.84
N LYS A 427 -40.17 19.37 -28.59
CA LYS A 427 -41.00 19.03 -29.75
C LYS A 427 -40.17 18.46 -30.91
N ILE A 428 -38.93 18.91 -31.03
CA ILE A 428 -38.00 18.44 -32.06
C ILE A 428 -37.53 17.02 -31.71
N LEU A 429 -37.11 16.80 -30.46
CA LEU A 429 -36.60 15.51 -29.98
C LEU A 429 -37.69 14.45 -29.80
N SER A 430 -38.89 14.82 -29.39
CA SER A 430 -40.03 13.90 -29.20
C SER A 430 -40.64 13.42 -30.52
N GLY A 431 -40.26 14.03 -31.65
CA GLY A 431 -40.80 13.71 -32.98
C GLY A 431 -40.38 12.34 -33.52
N GLY A 432 -39.54 11.58 -32.81
CA GLY A 432 -39.13 10.20 -33.11
C GLY A 432 -38.21 10.04 -34.33
N LYS A 433 -38.00 11.11 -35.10
CA LYS A 433 -37.11 11.14 -36.28
C LYS A 433 -35.66 11.43 -35.92
N VAL A 434 -35.43 12.12 -34.81
CA VAL A 434 -34.11 12.58 -34.34
C VAL A 434 -33.70 11.76 -33.13
N GLU A 435 -32.41 11.48 -33.00
CA GLU A 435 -31.82 10.84 -31.83
C GLU A 435 -30.72 11.71 -31.22
N VAL A 436 -30.61 11.64 -29.89
CA VAL A 436 -29.51 12.26 -29.14
C VAL A 436 -28.38 11.24 -29.06
N VAL A 437 -27.20 11.59 -29.56
CA VAL A 437 -26.05 10.70 -29.63
C VAL A 437 -25.05 11.11 -28.56
N ASP A 438 -24.66 10.16 -27.71
CA ASP A 438 -23.73 10.36 -26.59
C ASP A 438 -24.15 11.48 -25.64
N GLU A 439 -25.46 11.58 -25.36
CA GLU A 439 -26.03 12.61 -24.50
C GLU A 439 -25.84 14.06 -25.00
N VAL A 440 -25.38 14.24 -26.26
CA VAL A 440 -25.18 15.54 -26.88
C VAL A 440 -26.15 15.75 -28.05
N VAL A 441 -26.77 16.92 -28.07
CA VAL A 441 -27.59 17.39 -29.19
C VAL A 441 -26.67 18.05 -30.22
N LYS A 442 -26.68 17.57 -31.47
CA LYS A 442 -25.87 18.13 -32.56
C LYS A 442 -26.77 18.85 -33.55
N VAL A 443 -26.56 20.15 -33.75
CA VAL A 443 -27.35 20.97 -34.67
C VAL A 443 -26.43 21.58 -35.72
N PHE A 444 -26.72 21.36 -37.00
CA PHE A 444 -26.02 22.00 -38.11
C PHE A 444 -26.68 23.34 -38.43
N VAL A 445 -25.90 24.42 -38.41
CA VAL A 445 -26.34 25.79 -38.70
C VAL A 445 -25.68 26.25 -39.99
N LEU A 446 -26.49 26.63 -40.97
CA LEU A 446 -26.02 26.99 -42.31
C LEU A 446 -26.67 28.28 -42.80
N PRO A 447 -25.98 29.11 -43.60
CA PRO A 447 -26.61 30.21 -44.29
C PRO A 447 -27.64 29.69 -45.30
N THR A 448 -28.78 30.36 -45.40
CA THR A 448 -29.87 30.02 -46.33
C THR A 448 -29.40 29.78 -47.78
N PRO A 449 -28.50 30.59 -48.38
CA PRO A 449 -28.07 30.36 -49.76
C PRO A 449 -27.19 29.11 -49.92
N LEU A 450 -26.44 28.69 -48.89
CA LEU A 450 -25.51 27.56 -48.95
C LEU A 450 -26.17 26.23 -48.54
N ALA A 451 -27.30 26.29 -47.84
CA ALA A 451 -27.95 25.13 -47.27
C ALA A 451 -28.33 24.04 -48.31
N PRO A 452 -28.91 24.35 -49.49
CA PRO A 452 -29.30 23.31 -50.45
C PRO A 452 -28.12 22.51 -51.00
N ALA A 453 -27.01 23.19 -51.32
CA ALA A 453 -25.80 22.55 -51.85
C ALA A 453 -25.18 21.61 -50.82
N TRP A 454 -25.08 22.07 -49.57
CA TRP A 454 -24.52 21.26 -48.49
C TRP A 454 -25.39 20.05 -48.12
N VAL A 455 -26.72 20.18 -48.16
CA VAL A 455 -27.62 19.06 -47.89
C VAL A 455 -27.43 17.92 -48.90
N GLU A 456 -27.20 18.23 -50.18
CA GLU A 456 -26.93 17.21 -51.20
C GLU A 456 -25.55 16.56 -50.99
N GLU A 457 -24.52 17.35 -50.70
CA GLU A 457 -23.18 16.84 -50.37
C GLU A 457 -23.23 15.90 -49.15
N PHE A 458 -23.96 16.29 -48.11
CA PHE A 458 -24.12 15.48 -46.91
C PHE A 458 -24.80 14.13 -47.20
N LYS A 459 -25.86 14.14 -48.01
CA LYS A 459 -26.57 12.90 -48.41
C LYS A 459 -25.63 11.99 -49.20
N MET A 460 -24.84 12.53 -50.13
CA MET A 460 -23.86 11.76 -50.89
C MET A 460 -22.81 11.13 -49.96
N LYS A 461 -22.26 11.91 -49.02
CA LYS A 461 -21.26 11.41 -48.05
C LYS A 461 -21.82 10.31 -47.16
N LYS A 462 -23.04 10.48 -46.62
CA LYS A 462 -23.69 9.46 -45.80
C LYS A 462 -24.09 8.21 -46.58
N ALA A 463 -24.46 8.33 -47.85
CA ALA A 463 -24.71 7.18 -48.71
C ALA A 463 -23.43 6.38 -48.96
N ALA A 464 -22.29 7.06 -49.18
CA ALA A 464 -20.99 6.41 -49.30
C ALA A 464 -20.55 5.70 -48.01
N GLU A 465 -20.73 6.33 -46.84
CA GLU A 465 -20.43 5.71 -45.54
C GLU A 465 -21.30 4.47 -45.24
N ARG A 466 -22.53 4.43 -45.74
CA ARG A 466 -23.43 3.26 -45.59
C ARG A 466 -23.15 2.13 -46.58
N GLY A 467 -22.56 2.42 -47.73
CA GLY A 467 -22.15 1.40 -48.70
C GLY A 467 -20.84 0.69 -48.31
N GLN A 468 -20.10 1.22 -47.34
CA GLN A 468 -18.82 0.68 -46.85
C GLN A 468 -18.93 -0.11 -45.52
N ARG A 469 -20.11 -0.11 -44.88
CA ARG A 469 -20.43 -0.95 -43.72
C ARG A 469 -21.31 -2.11 -44.15
#